data_AF-A0A8J6TMC4-F1
#
_entry.id   AF-A0A8J6TMC4-F1
#
_cell.length_a   1.000
_cell.length_b   1.000
_cell.length_c   1.000
_cell.angle_alpha   90.00
_cell.angle_beta   90.00
_cell.angle_gamma   90.00
#
_symmetry.space_group_name_H-M   'P 1'
#
loop_
_entity.id
_entity.type
_entity.pdbx_description
1 polymer ?
#
loop_
_entity_poly.entity_id
_entity_poly.type
_entity_poly.pdbx_seq_one_letter_code
_entity_poly.pdbx_strand_id
1 'polypeptide(L)'
;MNIKLHLLITSSFIVVFCILVFSCRADRQNRSQIPTKHTRDATQIIPAVDKSMGWYQAANPEKISAVALVAHGLNLRPDKMESIITLLTDSGIDVLNLSLRGHERNYTGKTHSDGAKARLEAFKTVSYQLWIDETHRAYHIVRERSAQKKLPLFFVGFSLGGLMGVDLFASYPDVYFDRMVLLAPALSMHAINYTAKLLSLFPRLVIPSFTLVSCQLKYIG
;
A
#
# COMPACT_ATOMS: atom_id res chain seq x y z
N MET A 1 -10.49 -47.87 -16.45
CA MET A 1 -10.61 -46.40 -16.57
C MET A 1 -11.13 -45.87 -15.23
N ASN A 2 -10.35 -45.02 -14.55
CA ASN A 2 -10.30 -44.94 -13.09
C ASN A 2 -11.36 -44.04 -12.42
N ILE A 3 -12.35 -44.67 -11.78
CA ILE A 3 -13.37 -44.04 -10.90
C ILE A 3 -12.73 -43.26 -9.72
N LYS A 4 -11.52 -43.64 -9.30
CA LYS A 4 -10.78 -42.95 -8.22
C LYS A 4 -10.37 -41.52 -8.55
N LEU A 5 -10.21 -41.16 -9.83
CA LEU A 5 -9.78 -39.82 -10.24
C LEU A 5 -10.95 -38.81 -10.18
N HIS A 6 -12.18 -39.25 -10.48
CA HIS A 6 -13.36 -38.39 -10.40
C HIS A 6 -13.72 -38.03 -8.96
N LEU A 7 -13.56 -38.96 -8.02
CA LEU A 7 -13.89 -38.74 -6.59
C LEU A 7 -12.91 -37.75 -5.91
N LEU A 8 -11.63 -37.77 -6.30
CA LEU A 8 -10.62 -36.84 -5.80
C LEU A 8 -10.89 -35.40 -6.27
N ILE A 9 -11.27 -35.22 -7.54
CA ILE A 9 -11.56 -33.90 -8.11
C ILE A 9 -12.81 -33.30 -7.46
N THR A 10 -13.88 -34.07 -7.26
CA THR A 10 -15.11 -33.54 -6.64
C THR A 10 -14.92 -33.17 -5.17
N SER A 11 -14.08 -33.89 -4.42
CA SER A 11 -13.84 -33.57 -3.00
C SER A 11 -13.09 -32.25 -2.81
N SER A 12 -12.11 -31.95 -3.68
CA SER A 12 -11.32 -30.72 -3.61
C SER A 12 -12.14 -29.47 -3.93
N PHE A 13 -13.13 -29.56 -4.84
CA PHE A 13 -14.02 -28.44 -5.15
C PHE A 13 -14.98 -28.11 -4.00
N ILE A 14 -15.46 -29.12 -3.27
CA ILE A 14 -16.37 -28.93 -2.12
C ILE A 14 -15.64 -28.23 -0.95
N VAL A 15 -14.38 -28.59 -0.69
CA VAL A 15 -13.59 -27.96 0.38
C VAL A 15 -13.27 -26.50 0.07
N VAL A 16 -12.92 -26.17 -1.18
CA VAL A 16 -12.67 -24.77 -1.60
C VAL A 16 -13.94 -23.93 -1.54
N PHE A 17 -15.09 -24.50 -1.90
CA PHE A 17 -16.38 -23.78 -1.82
C PHE A 17 -16.81 -23.53 -0.37
N CYS A 18 -16.58 -24.47 0.55
CA CYS A 18 -16.88 -24.29 1.97
C CYS A 18 -16.00 -23.21 2.64
N ILE A 19 -14.72 -23.10 2.29
CA ILE A 19 -13.81 -22.07 2.85
C ILE A 19 -14.23 -20.65 2.39
N LEU A 20 -14.70 -20.51 1.15
CA LEU A 20 -15.15 -19.22 0.62
C LEU A 20 -16.49 -18.78 1.24
N VAL A 21 -17.44 -19.70 1.45
CA VAL A 21 -18.75 -19.36 2.04
C VAL A 21 -18.63 -19.04 3.53
N PHE A 22 -17.76 -19.72 4.29
CA PHE A 22 -17.57 -19.43 5.72
C PHE A 22 -16.78 -18.12 5.96
N SER A 23 -15.78 -17.81 5.12
CA SER A 23 -15.05 -16.53 5.23
C SER A 23 -15.93 -15.32 4.93
N CYS A 24 -16.94 -15.45 4.05
CA CYS A 24 -17.90 -14.37 3.81
C CYS A 24 -18.94 -14.18 4.92
N ARG A 25 -19.15 -15.16 5.80
CA ARG A 25 -20.18 -15.09 6.85
C ARG A 25 -19.64 -14.57 8.19
N ALA A 26 -18.34 -14.72 8.45
CA ALA A 26 -17.69 -14.27 9.68
C ALA A 26 -17.47 -12.74 9.75
N ASP A 27 -17.52 -12.03 8.62
CA ASP A 27 -17.21 -10.58 8.55
C ASP A 27 -18.44 -9.67 8.68
N ARG A 28 -19.62 -10.23 9.01
CA ARG A 28 -20.90 -9.49 8.99
C ARG A 28 -21.40 -9.01 10.35
N GLN A 29 -20.67 -9.21 11.44
CA GLN A 29 -21.22 -9.02 12.79
C GLN A 29 -20.52 -7.98 13.69
N ASN A 30 -19.51 -7.25 13.20
CA ASN A 30 -18.85 -6.24 14.04
C ASN A 30 -18.75 -4.86 13.37
N ARG A 31 -19.91 -4.28 13.05
CA ARG A 31 -20.02 -2.90 12.57
C ARG A 31 -20.98 -2.12 13.47
N SER A 32 -20.61 -1.95 14.74
CA SER A 32 -21.24 -0.97 15.62
C SER A 32 -20.29 0.23 15.81
N GLN A 33 -20.67 1.32 15.13
CA GLN A 33 -20.49 2.71 15.53
C GLN A 33 -19.05 3.23 15.75
N ILE A 34 -18.48 3.85 14.70
CA ILE A 34 -17.49 4.91 14.85
C ILE A 34 -18.20 6.23 14.52
N PRO A 35 -18.20 7.24 15.41
CA PRO A 35 -18.88 8.49 15.15
C PRO A 35 -18.18 9.26 14.03
N THR A 36 -18.97 9.68 13.06
CA THR A 36 -18.56 10.52 11.94
C THR A 36 -18.36 11.97 12.36
N LYS A 37 -17.34 12.58 11.74
CA LYS A 37 -17.24 14.00 11.37
C LYS A 37 -16.67 14.93 12.43
N HIS A 38 -15.33 15.06 12.43
CA HIS A 38 -14.69 16.33 12.74
C HIS A 38 -14.03 16.85 11.47
N THR A 39 -14.69 17.77 10.78
CA THR A 39 -14.08 18.60 9.75
C THR A 39 -13.06 19.49 10.45
N ARG A 40 -11.77 19.24 10.28
CA ARG A 40 -10.73 20.23 10.58
C ARG A 40 -9.95 20.49 9.30
N ASP A 41 -10.16 21.69 8.79
CA ASP A 41 -9.42 22.30 7.70
C ASP A 41 -7.95 22.51 8.08
N ALA A 42 -7.11 22.49 7.04
CA ALA A 42 -5.68 22.82 7.01
C ALA A 42 -4.68 21.77 7.53
N THR A 43 -4.64 20.61 6.88
CA THR A 43 -3.37 19.90 6.67
C THR A 43 -2.43 20.81 5.88
N GLN A 44 -1.45 21.42 6.55
CA GLN A 44 -0.40 22.18 5.86
C GLN A 44 0.52 21.23 5.09
N ILE A 45 0.13 20.89 3.87
CA ILE A 45 1.00 20.24 2.89
C ILE A 45 2.05 21.27 2.49
N ILE A 46 3.28 21.12 3.00
CA ILE A 46 4.44 21.86 2.46
C ILE A 46 4.56 21.44 0.99
N PRO A 47 4.59 22.38 0.01
CA PRO A 47 4.63 22.03 -1.39
C PRO A 47 5.88 21.20 -1.67
N ALA A 48 5.67 19.92 -1.94
CA ALA A 48 6.75 18.99 -2.19
C ALA A 48 7.43 19.33 -3.51
N VAL A 49 8.74 19.60 -3.44
CA VAL A 49 9.63 19.74 -4.61
C VAL A 49 9.63 18.46 -5.47
N ASP A 50 9.20 17.34 -4.89
CA ASP A 50 9.02 16.05 -5.51
C ASP A 50 7.63 15.51 -5.15
N LYS A 51 6.76 15.28 -6.14
CA LYS A 51 5.40 14.77 -5.90
C LYS A 51 5.40 13.37 -5.24
N SER A 52 6.55 12.68 -5.21
CA SER A 52 6.74 11.38 -4.56
C SER A 52 6.75 11.43 -3.04
N MET A 53 6.79 12.59 -2.40
CA MET A 53 6.89 12.66 -0.94
C MET A 53 6.01 13.78 -0.38
N GLY A 54 5.32 13.50 0.74
CA GLY A 54 4.51 14.49 1.44
C GLY A 54 4.85 14.54 2.92
N TRP A 55 5.19 15.72 3.43
CA TRP A 55 5.39 15.93 4.86
C TRP A 55 4.08 16.26 5.58
N TYR A 56 3.88 15.64 6.73
CA TYR A 56 2.81 15.90 7.68
C TYR A 56 3.44 16.18 9.03
N GLN A 57 3.07 17.30 9.64
CA GLN A 57 3.62 17.72 10.92
C GLN A 57 2.81 17.13 12.07
N ALA A 58 3.49 16.86 13.19
CA ALA A 58 2.82 16.56 14.45
C ALA A 58 1.78 17.63 14.80
N ALA A 59 0.64 17.22 15.37
CA ALA A 59 -0.46 18.12 15.72
C ALA A 59 -0.06 19.19 16.75
N ASN A 60 0.94 18.88 17.60
CA ASN A 60 1.58 19.84 18.48
C ASN A 60 3.09 19.94 18.16
N PRO A 61 3.53 20.98 17.43
CA PRO A 61 4.93 21.17 17.06
C PRO A 61 5.90 21.36 18.24
N GLU A 62 5.40 21.70 19.43
CA GLU A 62 6.23 21.85 20.63
C GLU A 62 6.49 20.52 21.35
N LYS A 63 5.77 19.45 20.97
CA LYS A 63 5.83 18.13 21.62
C LYS A 63 6.08 17.00 20.62
N ILE A 64 7.05 17.21 19.73
CA ILE A 64 7.44 16.18 18.77
C ILE A 64 8.31 15.14 19.48
N SER A 65 7.94 13.86 19.35
CA SER A 65 8.58 12.75 20.06
C SER A 65 9.30 11.77 19.13
N ALA A 66 8.99 11.78 17.82
CA ALA A 66 9.63 10.93 16.81
C ALA A 66 9.46 11.52 15.40
N VAL A 67 10.15 10.92 14.44
CA VAL A 67 9.90 11.11 13.01
C VAL A 67 9.63 9.75 12.38
N ALA A 68 8.69 9.65 11.43
CA ALA A 68 8.34 8.40 10.78
C ALA A 68 8.37 8.51 9.25
N LEU A 69 8.84 7.46 8.58
CA LEU A 69 8.63 7.22 7.16
C LEU A 69 7.46 6.25 6.99
N VAL A 70 6.46 6.66 6.20
CA VAL A 70 5.27 5.86 5.89
C VAL A 70 5.29 5.48 4.40
N ALA A 71 5.16 4.20 4.09
CA ALA A 71 5.14 3.69 2.72
C ALA A 71 3.89 2.83 2.45
N HIS A 72 3.18 3.13 1.36
CA HIS A 72 1.97 2.40 0.96
C HIS A 72 2.29 1.10 0.20
N GLY A 73 1.26 0.27 -0.01
CA GLY A 73 1.34 -1.00 -0.76
C GLY A 73 1.11 -0.86 -2.27
N LEU A 74 1.32 -1.96 -2.99
CA LEU A 74 1.09 -2.03 -4.43
C LEU A 74 -0.39 -1.75 -4.75
N ASN A 75 -0.63 -0.86 -5.72
CA ASN A 75 -1.94 -0.49 -6.25
C ASN A 75 -2.83 0.34 -5.29
N LEU A 76 -2.34 0.67 -4.10
CA LEU A 76 -2.96 1.67 -3.25
C LEU A 76 -2.47 3.06 -3.61
N ARG A 77 -3.32 4.04 -3.35
CA ARG A 77 -2.93 5.44 -3.35
C ARG A 77 -2.34 5.78 -1.97
N PRO A 78 -1.29 6.61 -1.89
CA PRO A 78 -0.74 7.13 -0.64
C PRO A 78 -1.79 7.72 0.31
N ASP A 79 -2.87 8.32 -0.22
CA ASP A 79 -3.99 8.83 0.59
C ASP A 79 -4.67 7.75 1.45
N LYS A 80 -4.54 6.46 1.10
CA LYS A 80 -5.03 5.34 1.93
C LYS A 80 -4.25 5.16 3.23
N MET A 81 -3.09 5.81 3.36
CA MET A 81 -2.33 5.84 4.60
C MET A 81 -2.79 6.97 5.54
N GLU A 82 -3.75 7.81 5.14
CA GLU A 82 -4.19 8.98 5.91
C GLU A 82 -4.53 8.64 7.37
N SER A 83 -5.31 7.59 7.63
CA SER A 83 -5.66 7.22 9.01
C SER A 83 -4.44 6.85 9.86
N ILE A 84 -3.41 6.22 9.25
CA ILE A 84 -2.16 5.91 9.93
C ILE A 84 -1.36 7.20 10.17
N ILE A 85 -1.29 8.08 9.16
CA ILE A 85 -0.61 9.37 9.25
C ILE A 85 -1.24 10.22 10.36
N THR A 86 -2.56 10.37 10.38
CA THR A 86 -3.30 11.11 11.41
C THR A 86 -3.01 10.57 12.80
N LEU A 87 -3.08 9.24 12.98
CA LEU A 87 -2.77 8.61 14.26
C LEU A 87 -1.36 8.95 14.76
N LEU A 88 -0.37 8.92 13.86
CA LEU A 88 1.01 9.26 14.18
C LEU A 88 1.17 10.75 14.50
N THR A 89 0.61 11.63 13.68
CA THR A 89 0.71 13.08 13.89
C THR A 89 0.02 13.53 15.16
N ASP A 90 -1.13 12.95 15.50
CA ASP A 90 -1.85 13.20 16.76
C ASP A 90 -1.05 12.71 17.97
N SER A 91 -0.20 11.70 17.78
CA SER A 91 0.73 11.17 18.79
C SER A 91 2.05 11.95 18.88
N GLY A 92 2.17 13.09 18.20
CA GLY A 92 3.38 13.92 18.26
C GLY A 92 4.51 13.43 17.36
N ILE A 93 4.21 12.79 16.22
CA ILE A 93 5.20 12.25 15.29
C ILE A 93 5.15 13.02 13.98
N ASP A 94 6.29 13.54 13.52
CA ASP A 94 6.40 14.09 12.17
C ASP A 94 6.46 12.94 11.15
N VAL A 95 5.69 13.02 10.07
CA VAL A 95 5.56 11.92 9.10
C VAL A 95 5.96 12.35 7.70
N LEU A 96 6.84 11.58 7.07
CA LEU A 96 7.09 11.61 5.63
C LEU A 96 6.31 10.47 4.98
N ASN A 97 5.30 10.79 4.18
CA ASN A 97 4.59 9.81 3.36
C ASN A 97 5.30 9.65 2.01
N LEU A 98 5.72 8.44 1.69
CA LEU A 98 6.34 8.07 0.42
C LEU A 98 5.30 7.52 -0.54
N SER A 99 5.23 8.12 -1.72
CA SER A 99 4.45 7.68 -2.86
C SER A 99 5.37 7.10 -3.93
N LEU A 100 5.38 5.78 -4.02
CA LEU A 100 6.19 5.04 -4.98
C LEU A 100 5.78 5.37 -6.43
N ARG A 101 6.74 5.43 -7.35
CA ARG A 101 6.42 5.74 -8.76
C ARG A 101 5.46 4.73 -9.38
N GLY A 102 4.59 5.24 -10.24
CA GLY A 102 3.46 4.48 -10.78
C GLY A 102 2.19 4.57 -9.91
N HIS A 103 2.27 5.23 -8.76
CA HIS A 103 1.13 5.53 -7.88
C HIS A 103 0.93 7.06 -7.79
N GLU A 104 -0.34 7.49 -7.78
CA GLU A 104 -0.76 8.92 -7.79
C GLU A 104 -0.22 9.79 -8.96
N ARG A 105 0.18 11.05 -8.68
CA ARG A 105 0.55 12.09 -9.66
C ARG A 105 2.04 12.09 -10.01
N ASN A 106 2.74 11.00 -9.67
CA ASN A 106 4.20 10.85 -9.80
C ASN A 106 4.63 10.31 -11.15
N TYR A 107 3.92 10.73 -12.21
CA TYR A 107 4.26 10.40 -13.57
C TYR A 107 5.08 11.53 -14.18
N THR A 108 6.21 11.18 -14.79
CA THR A 108 7.04 12.09 -15.57
C THR A 108 6.43 12.25 -16.95
N GLY A 109 5.74 13.35 -17.22
CA GLY A 109 5.40 13.75 -18.59
C GLY A 109 3.97 14.21 -18.80
N LYS A 110 3.90 15.44 -19.32
CA LYS A 110 2.86 16.14 -20.09
C LYS A 110 1.39 15.94 -19.68
N THR A 111 0.70 17.07 -19.61
CA THR A 111 -0.75 17.28 -19.64
C THR A 111 -1.46 16.35 -20.62
N HIS A 112 -1.67 15.10 -20.22
CA HIS A 112 -2.64 14.22 -20.83
C HIS A 112 -3.93 14.40 -20.03
N SER A 113 -5.00 14.71 -20.74
CA SER A 113 -6.37 14.94 -20.25
C SER A 113 -7.00 13.74 -19.52
N ASP A 114 -6.24 12.68 -19.28
CA ASP A 114 -6.67 11.42 -18.69
C ASP A 114 -5.60 10.88 -17.72
N GLY A 115 -5.76 11.17 -16.43
CA GLY A 115 -4.84 10.76 -15.37
C GLY A 115 -4.72 9.24 -15.19
N ALA A 116 -5.71 8.45 -15.64
CA ALA A 116 -5.65 7.00 -15.57
C ALA A 116 -4.66 6.42 -16.59
N LYS A 117 -4.65 6.95 -17.81
CA LYS A 117 -3.66 6.57 -18.84
C LYS A 117 -2.25 6.97 -18.45
N ALA A 118 -2.06 8.19 -17.95
CA ALA A 118 -0.74 8.65 -17.50
C ALA A 118 -0.18 7.78 -16.36
N ARG A 119 -1.04 7.36 -15.41
CA ARG A 119 -0.66 6.42 -14.35
C ARG A 119 -0.28 5.06 -14.90
N LEU A 120 -1.04 4.51 -15.84
CA LEU A 120 -0.76 3.20 -16.43
C LEU A 120 0.58 3.20 -17.20
N GLU A 121 0.85 4.25 -17.98
CA GLU A 121 2.12 4.37 -18.69
C GLU A 121 3.31 4.51 -17.73
N ALA A 122 3.17 5.30 -16.66
CA ALA A 122 4.19 5.38 -15.62
C ALA A 122 4.40 4.04 -14.91
N PHE A 123 3.34 3.28 -14.66
CA PHE A 123 3.44 1.97 -14.02
C PHE A 123 4.17 0.93 -14.89
N LYS A 124 4.10 1.03 -16.23
CA LYS A 124 4.84 0.13 -17.14
C LYS A 124 6.35 0.30 -17.08
N THR A 125 6.85 1.46 -16.67
CA THR A 125 8.29 1.77 -16.64
C THR A 125 8.91 1.55 -15.26
N VAL A 126 8.09 1.16 -14.28
CA VAL A 126 8.51 0.96 -12.91
C VAL A 126 9.25 -0.36 -12.75
N SER A 127 10.37 -0.32 -12.05
CA SER A 127 11.18 -1.47 -11.69
C SER A 127 11.36 -1.56 -10.17
N TYR A 128 11.75 -2.74 -9.68
CA TYR A 128 12.16 -2.90 -8.29
C TYR A 128 13.27 -1.93 -7.89
N GLN A 129 14.32 -1.81 -8.72
CA GLN A 129 15.46 -0.94 -8.45
C GLN A 129 15.01 0.51 -8.27
N LEU A 130 14.07 0.97 -9.10
CA LEU A 130 13.50 2.30 -8.95
C LEU A 130 12.82 2.50 -7.59
N TRP A 131 11.99 1.55 -7.16
CA TRP A 131 11.29 1.65 -5.87
C TRP A 131 12.23 1.59 -4.67
N ILE A 132 13.26 0.74 -4.69
CA ILE A 132 14.21 0.69 -3.59
C ILE A 132 15.06 1.96 -3.53
N ASP A 133 15.47 2.52 -4.67
CA ASP A 133 16.20 3.80 -4.73
C ASP A 133 15.33 4.97 -4.22
N GLU A 134 14.04 5.01 -4.57
CA GLU A 134 13.09 5.99 -4.06
C GLU A 134 12.89 5.86 -2.54
N THR A 135 12.80 4.63 -2.06
CA THR A 135 12.67 4.34 -0.62
C THR A 135 13.94 4.74 0.14
N HIS A 136 15.13 4.45 -0.39
CA HIS A 136 16.41 4.83 0.21
C HIS A 136 16.58 6.36 0.26
N ARG A 137 16.18 7.06 -0.82
CA ARG A 137 16.17 8.54 -0.82
C ARG A 137 15.24 9.10 0.25
N ALA A 138 14.03 8.56 0.38
CA ALA A 138 13.08 8.98 1.40
C ALA A 138 13.61 8.70 2.82
N TYR A 139 14.31 7.58 3.01
CA TYR A 139 15.01 7.26 4.25
C TYR A 139 16.03 8.33 4.62
N HIS A 140 16.88 8.77 3.70
CA HIS A 140 17.86 9.82 4.00
C HIS A 140 17.22 11.14 4.42
N ILE A 141 16.13 11.53 3.75
CA ILE A 141 15.39 12.76 4.07
C ILE A 141 14.78 12.70 5.48
N VAL A 142 14.16 11.58 5.84
CA VAL A 142 13.58 11.42 7.18
C VAL A 142 14.66 11.29 8.25
N ARG A 143 15.78 10.62 7.94
CA ARG A 143 16.93 10.46 8.84
C ARG A 143 17.58 11.79 9.15
N GLU A 144 17.74 12.65 8.16
CA GLU A 144 18.29 13.99 8.37
C GLU A 144 17.42 14.77 9.37
N ARG A 145 16.10 14.76 9.21
CA ARG A 145 15.18 15.40 10.16
C ARG A 145 15.27 14.78 11.56
N SER A 146 15.36 13.46 11.64
CA SER A 146 15.53 12.75 12.91
C SER A 146 16.83 13.18 13.61
N ALA A 147 17.93 13.26 12.88
CA ALA A 147 19.23 13.65 13.40
C ALA A 147 19.27 15.12 13.84
N GLN A 148 18.73 16.03 13.03
CA GLN A 148 18.63 17.46 13.35
C GLN A 148 17.85 17.70 14.65
N LYS A 149 16.74 16.97 14.84
CA LYS A 149 15.89 17.08 16.04
C LYS A 149 16.31 16.17 17.19
N LYS A 150 17.31 15.29 16.99
CA LYS A 150 17.71 14.22 17.93
C LYS A 150 16.54 13.35 18.39
N LEU A 151 15.67 12.99 17.45
CA LEU A 151 14.48 12.17 17.70
C LEU A 151 14.70 10.75 17.16
N PRO A 152 13.97 9.75 17.69
CA PRO A 152 13.95 8.41 17.12
C PRO A 152 13.27 8.39 15.75
N LEU A 153 13.78 7.54 14.86
CA LEU A 153 13.30 7.33 13.50
C LEU A 153 12.50 6.04 13.40
N PHE A 154 11.24 6.15 13.00
CA PHE A 154 10.35 5.01 12.80
C PHE A 154 10.07 4.74 11.32
N PHE A 155 9.68 3.50 11.03
CA PHE A 155 9.17 3.09 9.72
C PHE A 155 7.79 2.45 9.87
N VAL A 156 6.87 2.77 8.97
CA VAL A 156 5.58 2.11 8.85
C VAL A 156 5.32 1.75 7.39
N GLY A 157 5.18 0.46 7.09
CA GLY A 157 5.00 -0.02 5.72
C GLY A 157 3.83 -0.96 5.57
N PHE A 158 3.00 -0.77 4.55
CA PHE A 158 1.92 -1.68 4.19
C PHE A 158 2.28 -2.50 2.94
N SER A 159 2.09 -3.82 2.98
CA SER A 159 2.29 -4.72 1.83
C SER A 159 3.65 -4.52 1.14
N LEU A 160 3.65 -4.07 -0.13
CA LEU A 160 4.89 -3.74 -0.87
C LEU A 160 5.74 -2.69 -0.13
N GLY A 161 5.15 -1.66 0.46
CA GLY A 161 5.90 -0.67 1.24
C GLY A 161 6.61 -1.32 2.42
N GLY A 162 5.96 -2.27 3.09
CA GLY A 162 6.58 -3.09 4.13
C GLY A 162 7.78 -3.90 3.63
N LEU A 163 7.65 -4.50 2.44
CA LEU A 163 8.77 -5.21 1.79
C LEU A 163 9.93 -4.26 1.49
N MET A 164 9.67 -3.06 0.94
CA MET A 164 10.73 -2.09 0.63
C MET A 164 11.49 -1.67 1.89
N GLY A 165 10.79 -1.41 3.00
CA GLY A 165 11.47 -1.04 4.25
C GLY A 165 12.32 -2.16 4.84
N VAL A 166 11.83 -3.41 4.79
CA VAL A 166 12.58 -4.58 5.28
C VAL A 166 13.80 -4.86 4.41
N ASP A 167 13.64 -4.83 3.08
CA ASP A 167 14.77 -5.01 2.16
C ASP A 167 15.80 -3.91 2.34
N LEU A 168 15.36 -2.65 2.45
CA LEU A 168 16.25 -1.53 2.67
C LEU A 168 17.07 -1.73 3.96
N PHE A 169 16.42 -2.12 5.06
CA PHE A 169 17.08 -2.41 6.33
C PHE A 169 18.06 -3.59 6.26
N ALA A 170 17.74 -4.62 5.47
CA ALA A 170 18.58 -5.82 5.35
C ALA A 170 19.77 -5.62 4.39
N SER A 171 19.59 -4.80 3.35
CA SER A 171 20.51 -4.71 2.21
C SER A 171 21.48 -3.52 2.31
N TYR A 172 21.13 -2.47 3.07
CA TYR A 172 21.92 -1.24 3.15
C TYR A 172 22.48 -1.02 4.57
N PRO A 173 23.81 -1.06 4.77
CA PRO A 173 24.41 -0.99 6.12
C PRO A 173 24.25 0.38 6.80
N ASP A 174 23.97 1.43 6.02
CA ASP A 174 23.70 2.77 6.55
C ASP A 174 22.25 2.95 7.02
N VAL A 175 21.37 1.96 6.80
CA VAL A 175 19.95 2.05 7.10
C VAL A 175 19.64 1.49 8.48
N TYR A 176 19.01 2.30 9.31
CA TYR A 176 18.60 1.92 10.66
C TYR A 176 17.30 2.63 11.06
N PHE A 177 16.36 1.87 11.59
CA PHE A 177 15.11 2.37 12.17
C PHE A 177 15.07 1.97 13.64
N ASP A 178 14.75 2.90 14.53
CA ASP A 178 14.56 2.59 15.96
C ASP A 178 13.37 1.65 16.17
N ARG A 179 12.34 1.78 15.32
CA ARG A 179 11.17 0.89 15.29
C ARG A 179 10.63 0.75 13.87
N MET A 180 10.16 -0.45 13.54
CA MET A 180 9.44 -0.73 12.30
C MET A 180 8.07 -1.33 12.60
N VAL A 181 7.02 -0.82 11.95
CA VAL A 181 5.66 -1.36 11.99
C VAL A 181 5.32 -1.88 10.60
N LEU A 182 5.16 -3.20 10.49
CA LEU A 182 4.93 -3.88 9.22
C LEU A 182 3.50 -4.39 9.14
N LEU A 183 2.72 -3.85 8.21
CA LEU A 183 1.31 -4.19 8.02
C LEU A 183 1.18 -5.09 6.79
N ALA A 184 0.96 -6.38 7.03
CA ALA A 184 0.84 -7.41 5.98
C ALA A 184 1.97 -7.33 4.92
N PRO A 185 3.26 -7.31 5.32
CA PRO A 185 4.37 -7.10 4.38
C PRO A 185 4.47 -8.24 3.36
N ALA A 186 4.79 -7.90 2.12
CA ALA A 186 4.86 -8.86 1.00
C ALA A 186 6.17 -9.69 1.00
N LEU A 187 6.50 -10.35 2.12
CA LEU A 187 7.78 -11.07 2.30
C LEU A 187 7.83 -12.43 1.61
N SER A 188 6.67 -13.03 1.29
CA SER A 188 6.59 -14.34 0.63
C SER A 188 5.53 -14.33 -0.46
N MET A 189 5.90 -14.81 -1.64
CA MET A 189 4.96 -15.11 -2.72
C MET A 189 4.64 -16.60 -2.70
N HIS A 190 3.36 -16.95 -2.62
CA HIS A 190 2.93 -18.35 -2.67
C HIS A 190 3.22 -18.98 -4.04
N ALA A 191 3.51 -20.29 -4.06
CA ALA A 191 3.82 -21.06 -5.27
C ALA A 191 2.79 -20.88 -6.41
N ILE A 192 1.52 -20.66 -6.06
CA ILE A 192 0.44 -20.41 -7.01
C ILE A 192 0.66 -19.15 -7.86
N ASN A 193 1.37 -18.14 -7.36
CA ASN A 193 1.70 -16.94 -8.14
C ASN A 193 2.68 -17.24 -9.28
N TYR A 194 3.50 -18.29 -9.15
CA TYR A 194 4.37 -18.73 -10.25
C TYR A 194 3.58 -19.43 -11.36
N THR A 195 2.41 -20.01 -11.05
CA THR A 195 1.53 -20.57 -12.09
C THR A 195 0.91 -19.48 -12.96
N ALA A 196 0.67 -18.29 -12.40
CA ALA A 196 0.27 -17.12 -13.20
C ALA A 196 1.35 -16.68 -14.19
N LYS A 197 2.64 -16.93 -13.90
CA LYS A 197 3.74 -16.73 -14.86
C LYS A 197 3.62 -17.64 -16.07
N LEU A 198 3.06 -18.84 -15.94
CA LEU A 198 2.81 -19.71 -17.09
C LEU A 198 1.75 -19.10 -18.02
N LEU A 199 0.76 -18.41 -17.46
CA LEU A 199 -0.25 -17.68 -18.23
C LEU A 199 0.32 -16.46 -18.96
N SER A 200 1.52 -15.97 -18.57
CA SER A 200 2.18 -14.89 -19.31
C SER A 200 2.67 -15.31 -20.70
N LEU A 201 2.71 -16.61 -21.01
CA LEU A 201 2.94 -17.12 -22.38
C LEU A 201 1.73 -16.83 -23.30
N PHE A 202 0.58 -16.52 -22.72
CA PHE A 202 -0.65 -16.14 -23.43
C PHE A 202 -1.07 -14.73 -23.00
N PRO A 203 -0.32 -13.67 -23.34
CA PRO A 203 -0.57 -12.31 -22.85
C PRO A 203 -1.90 -11.71 -23.34
N ARG A 204 -2.56 -12.34 -24.32
CA ARG A 204 -3.90 -11.98 -24.81
C ARG A 204 -5.03 -12.69 -24.05
N LEU A 205 -4.70 -13.61 -23.14
CA LEU A 205 -5.69 -14.31 -22.32
C LEU A 205 -6.18 -13.37 -21.22
N VAL A 206 -7.30 -12.71 -21.50
CA VAL A 206 -8.03 -11.93 -20.50
C VAL A 206 -8.80 -12.92 -19.65
N ILE A 207 -8.42 -13.07 -18.37
CA ILE A 207 -9.26 -13.79 -17.41
C ILE A 207 -10.46 -12.86 -17.14
N PRO A 208 -11.69 -13.23 -17.54
CA PRO A 208 -12.85 -12.41 -17.26
C PRO A 208 -12.99 -12.25 -15.74
N SER A 209 -13.17 -11.03 -15.28
CA SER A 209 -13.45 -10.76 -13.87
C SER A 209 -14.81 -11.36 -13.53
N PHE A 210 -14.82 -12.41 -12.70
CA PHE A 210 -16.06 -12.96 -12.12
C PHE A 210 -16.59 -12.11 -10.95
N THR A 211 -16.28 -10.81 -10.91
CA THR A 211 -17.03 -9.86 -10.09
C THR A 211 -18.48 -9.86 -10.58
N LEU A 212 -19.39 -10.39 -9.76
CA LEU A 212 -20.81 -10.34 -10.03
C LEU A 212 -21.22 -8.90 -10.32
N VAL A 213 -21.55 -8.61 -11.57
CA VAL A 213 -22.29 -7.41 -11.96
C VAL A 213 -23.73 -7.60 -11.47
N SER A 214 -23.95 -7.41 -10.18
CA SER A 214 -25.29 -7.33 -9.60
C SER A 214 -25.31 -6.27 -8.50
N CYS A 215 -25.16 -5.02 -8.93
CA CYS A 215 -25.70 -3.87 -8.20
C CYS A 215 -25.90 -2.70 -9.17
N GLN A 216 -26.73 -2.89 -10.20
CA GLN A 216 -27.53 -1.79 -10.71
C GLN A 216 -28.70 -1.60 -9.74
N LEU A 217 -28.52 -0.75 -8.74
CA LEU A 217 -29.64 -0.15 -8.03
C LEU A 217 -30.29 0.85 -8.98
N LYS A 218 -31.44 0.46 -9.53
CA LYS A 218 -32.49 1.37 -9.99
C LYS A 218 -32.69 2.45 -8.92
N TYR A 219 -32.36 3.69 -9.24
CA TYR A 219 -33.05 4.84 -8.68
C TYR A 219 -33.90 5.42 -9.80
N ILE A 220 -35.19 5.03 -9.78
CA ILE A 220 -36.26 5.81 -10.37
C ILE A 220 -36.83 6.60 -9.20
N GLY A 221 -36.68 7.91 -9.27
CA GLY A 221 -37.42 8.92 -8.53
C GLY A 221 -37.65 10.06 -9.50
#